data_AF-A0A7J4QEQ6-F1
#
_entry.id   AF-A0A7J4QEQ6-F1
#
_cell.length_a   1.000
_cell.length_b   1.000
_cell.length_c   1.000
_cell.angle_alpha   90.00
_cell.angle_beta   90.00
_cell.angle_gamma   90.00
#
_symmetry.space_group_name_H-M   'P 1'
#
loop_
_entity.id
_entity.type
_entity.pdbx_description
1 polymer ?
#
loop_
_entity_poly.entity_id
_entity_poly.type
_entity_poly.pdbx_seq_one_letter_code
_entity_poly.pdbx_strand_id
1 'polypeptide(L)'
;MKLSIPFDDIKEAIELASSEHHYLIDKKNQCIVFISDYENDYEKKLEETDNDNFIAFQPRMPQDDINIMQSFAYGLRDFNLAQEFDRSLKGRKPFLNFKALLELHPELREQWLAHRDKEITDEAMDFLFEHDIELEDKSFMPVIEIREVKPGDVKLPDGWDTFGPVACLKCDNKKGIRTRYFELNTSPENMLIDKEIKKIMLERYGVENYGHIGGGERDILTISECPKCKSTDIFEDF
;
A
#
# COMPACT_ATOMS: atom_id res chain seq x y z
N MET A 1 -14.71 12.19 6.91
CA MET A 1 -16.19 12.00 6.86
C MET A 1 -16.50 10.54 7.12
N LYS A 2 -17.56 10.22 7.87
CA LYS A 2 -17.92 8.83 8.18
C LYS A 2 -19.00 8.29 7.24
N LEU A 3 -18.82 7.11 6.63
CA LEU A 3 -19.77 6.49 5.69
C LEU A 3 -20.08 5.03 6.07
N SER A 4 -21.34 4.62 5.86
CA SER A 4 -21.82 3.24 6.05
C SER A 4 -21.92 2.49 4.72
N ILE A 5 -20.82 2.46 3.97
CA ILE A 5 -20.70 1.73 2.71
C ILE A 5 -19.80 0.51 2.96
N PRO A 6 -20.18 -0.70 2.50
CA PRO A 6 -19.31 -1.87 2.57
C PRO A 6 -17.98 -1.62 1.83
N PHE A 7 -16.87 -2.06 2.42
CA PHE A 7 -15.55 -1.89 1.79
C PHE A 7 -15.43 -2.65 0.46
N ASP A 8 -16.07 -3.82 0.35
CA ASP A 8 -16.07 -4.60 -0.90
C ASP A 8 -16.76 -3.85 -2.05
N ASP A 9 -17.80 -3.05 -1.78
CA ASP A 9 -18.45 -2.21 -2.79
C ASP A 9 -17.48 -1.13 -3.31
N ILE A 10 -16.64 -0.57 -2.43
CA ILE A 10 -15.60 0.40 -2.80
C ILE A 10 -14.53 -0.26 -3.69
N LYS A 11 -14.09 -1.47 -3.32
CA LYS A 11 -13.14 -2.26 -4.11
C LYS A 11 -13.71 -2.59 -5.50
N GLU A 12 -14.96 -3.06 -5.55
CA GLU A 12 -15.64 -3.38 -6.80
C GLU A 12 -15.79 -2.15 -7.69
N ALA A 13 -16.16 -0.99 -7.13
CA ALA A 13 -16.26 0.26 -7.86
C ALA A 13 -14.92 0.69 -8.46
N ILE A 14 -13.82 0.58 -7.72
CA ILE A 14 -12.46 0.84 -8.23
C ILE A 14 -12.12 -0.11 -9.37
N GLU A 15 -12.37 -1.42 -9.18
CA GLU A 15 -12.03 -2.44 -10.16
C GLU A 15 -12.78 -2.28 -11.49
N LEU A 16 -14.06 -1.88 -11.42
CA LEU A 16 -14.94 -1.78 -12.57
C LEU A 16 -14.98 -0.39 -13.22
N ALA A 17 -14.46 0.65 -12.54
CA ALA A 17 -14.41 2.00 -13.08
C ALA A 17 -13.59 2.06 -14.37
N SER A 18 -14.16 2.65 -15.42
CA SER A 18 -13.52 2.81 -16.72
C SER A 18 -13.99 4.09 -17.41
N SER A 19 -13.53 4.34 -18.62
CA SER A 19 -14.01 5.48 -19.42
C SER A 19 -15.50 5.41 -19.78
N GLU A 20 -16.09 4.22 -19.75
CA GLU A 20 -17.49 3.96 -20.14
C GLU A 20 -18.39 3.70 -18.92
N HIS A 21 -17.77 3.36 -17.78
CA HIS A 21 -18.42 2.95 -16.55
C HIS A 21 -17.94 3.82 -15.39
N HIS A 22 -18.76 4.77 -14.98
CA HIS A 22 -18.44 5.71 -13.92
C HIS A 22 -19.10 5.27 -12.62
N TYR A 23 -18.30 5.22 -11.56
CA TYR A 23 -18.78 4.97 -10.22
C TYR A 23 -18.55 6.22 -9.39
N LEU A 24 -19.51 6.58 -8.54
CA LEU A 24 -19.42 7.71 -7.63
C LEU A 24 -19.98 7.35 -6.26
N ILE A 25 -19.37 7.83 -5.20
CA ILE A 25 -19.93 7.78 -3.85
C ILE A 25 -20.91 8.94 -3.69
N ASP A 26 -22.18 8.62 -3.43
CA ASP A 26 -23.18 9.59 -2.94
C ASP A 26 -23.04 9.73 -1.43
N LYS A 27 -22.50 10.87 -0.98
CA LYS A 27 -22.25 11.13 0.45
C LYS A 27 -23.54 11.27 1.25
N LYS A 28 -24.62 11.72 0.62
CA LYS A 28 -25.89 11.98 1.29
C LYS A 28 -26.66 10.69 1.52
N ASN A 29 -26.71 9.84 0.51
CA ASN A 29 -27.41 8.56 0.57
C ASN A 29 -26.52 7.41 1.07
N GLN A 30 -25.21 7.65 1.20
CA GLN A 30 -24.20 6.69 1.63
C GLN A 30 -24.25 5.42 0.79
N CYS A 31 -24.20 5.58 -0.52
CA CYS A 31 -24.20 4.48 -1.48
C CYS A 31 -23.26 4.79 -2.66
N ILE A 32 -22.98 3.77 -3.47
CA ILE A 32 -22.28 3.93 -4.74
C ILE A 32 -23.32 4.02 -5.86
N VAL A 33 -23.16 5.04 -6.70
CA VAL A 33 -23.96 5.30 -7.89
C VAL A 33 -23.16 4.89 -9.10
N PHE A 34 -23.78 4.12 -9.99
CA PHE A 34 -23.22 3.71 -11.26
C PHE A 34 -23.88 4.49 -12.39
N ILE A 35 -23.07 5.01 -13.31
CA ILE A 35 -23.50 5.74 -14.50
C ILE A 35 -22.73 5.17 -15.69
N SER A 36 -23.44 4.71 -16.72
CA SER A 36 -22.84 4.19 -17.95
C SER A 36 -23.07 5.12 -19.13
N ASP A 37 -22.05 5.29 -19.97
CA ASP A 37 -22.13 6.05 -21.23
C ASP A 37 -23.13 5.47 -22.25
N TYR A 38 -23.52 4.21 -22.07
CA TYR A 38 -24.55 3.53 -22.87
C TYR A 38 -25.99 3.96 -22.49
N GLU A 39 -26.17 4.74 -21.41
CA GLU A 39 -27.48 5.20 -20.97
C GLU A 39 -27.93 6.46 -21.73
N ASN A 40 -29.21 6.49 -22.15
CA ASN A 40 -29.76 7.63 -22.92
C ASN A 40 -29.74 8.97 -22.15
N ASP A 41 -29.65 8.92 -20.83
CA ASP A 41 -29.60 10.09 -19.94
C ASP A 41 -28.21 10.28 -19.28
N TYR A 42 -27.17 9.66 -19.82
CA TYR A 42 -25.78 9.72 -19.33
C TYR A 42 -25.31 11.15 -19.02
N GLU A 43 -25.36 12.06 -20.01
CA GLU A 43 -24.88 13.44 -19.86
C GLU A 43 -25.62 14.16 -18.73
N LYS A 44 -26.94 13.96 -18.66
CA LYS A 44 -27.77 14.55 -17.62
C LYS A 44 -27.42 14.00 -16.23
N LYS A 45 -27.22 12.69 -16.09
CA LYS A 45 -26.82 12.08 -14.82
C LYS A 45 -25.47 12.58 -14.36
N LEU A 46 -24.50 12.70 -15.27
CA LEU A 46 -23.19 13.28 -14.95
C LEU A 46 -23.31 14.71 -14.44
N GLU A 47 -24.06 15.57 -15.14
CA GLU A 47 -24.32 16.95 -14.71
C GLU A 47 -25.01 17.00 -13.32
N GLU A 48 -25.98 16.12 -13.06
CA GLU A 48 -26.65 16.03 -11.75
C GLU A 48 -25.71 15.57 -10.63
N THR A 49 -24.66 14.82 -10.96
CA THR A 49 -23.64 14.35 -10.02
C THR A 49 -22.39 15.22 -9.94
N ASP A 50 -22.25 16.25 -10.78
CA ASP A 50 -21.13 17.19 -10.77
C ASP A 50 -21.29 18.24 -9.65
N ASN A 51 -21.20 17.78 -8.40
CA ASN A 51 -21.24 18.63 -7.22
C ASN A 51 -20.56 17.99 -6.02
N ASP A 52 -20.32 18.81 -4.98
CA ASP A 52 -19.66 18.42 -3.75
C ASP A 52 -20.40 17.36 -2.92
N ASN A 53 -21.53 16.79 -3.33
CA ASN A 53 -22.14 15.64 -2.65
C ASN A 53 -21.63 14.30 -3.19
N PHE A 54 -20.91 14.30 -4.31
CA PHE A 54 -20.39 13.09 -4.93
C PHE A 54 -18.87 13.05 -4.87
N ILE A 55 -18.31 11.84 -4.84
CA ILE A 55 -16.87 11.58 -5.01
C ILE A 55 -16.73 10.55 -6.10
N ALA A 56 -16.12 10.92 -7.22
CA ALA A 56 -15.94 10.00 -8.35
C ALA A 56 -14.73 9.08 -8.12
N PHE A 57 -14.87 7.82 -8.50
CA PHE A 57 -13.74 6.91 -8.64
C PHE A 57 -12.97 7.23 -9.92
N GLN A 58 -11.64 7.16 -9.85
CA GLN A 58 -10.81 7.33 -11.03
C GLN A 58 -11.00 6.14 -11.98
N PRO A 59 -11.18 6.36 -13.29
CA PRO A 59 -11.31 5.26 -14.24
C PRO A 59 -9.99 4.51 -14.34
N ARG A 60 -10.02 3.18 -14.21
CA ARG A 60 -8.84 2.35 -14.43
C ARG A 60 -8.43 2.38 -15.88
N MET A 61 -7.14 2.62 -16.08
CA MET A 61 -6.49 2.54 -17.38
C MET A 61 -5.89 1.14 -17.56
N PRO A 62 -5.75 0.65 -18.80
CA PRO A 62 -5.04 -0.60 -19.07
C PRO A 62 -3.62 -0.63 -18.49
N GLN A 63 -2.99 0.53 -18.29
CA GLN A 63 -1.67 0.62 -17.69
C GLN A 63 -1.66 0.22 -16.20
N ASP A 64 -2.75 0.49 -15.46
CA ASP A 64 -2.83 0.19 -14.03
C ASP A 64 -2.80 -1.33 -13.80
N ASP A 65 -3.53 -2.08 -14.61
CA ASP A 65 -3.50 -3.54 -14.56
C ASP A 65 -2.15 -4.12 -15.01
N ILE A 66 -1.48 -3.49 -15.98
CA ILE A 66 -0.12 -3.89 -16.38
C ILE A 66 0.85 -3.67 -15.22
N ASN A 67 0.72 -2.58 -14.47
CA ASN A 67 1.57 -2.29 -13.31
C ASN A 67 1.39 -3.36 -12.23
N ILE A 68 0.16 -3.78 -11.95
CA ILE A 68 -0.12 -4.90 -11.01
C ILE A 68 0.52 -6.19 -11.52
N MET A 69 0.41 -6.50 -12.81
CA MET A 69 1.06 -7.69 -13.40
C MET A 69 2.60 -7.63 -13.29
N GLN A 70 3.20 -6.45 -13.43
CA GLN A 70 4.63 -6.24 -13.29
C GLN A 70 5.08 -6.37 -11.82
N SER A 71 4.32 -5.79 -10.89
CA SER A 71 4.53 -5.95 -9.43
C SER A 71 4.54 -7.43 -9.04
N PHE A 72 3.56 -8.19 -9.52
CA PHE A 72 3.51 -9.63 -9.32
C PHE A 72 4.75 -10.36 -9.85
N ALA A 73 5.12 -10.07 -11.11
CA ALA A 73 6.29 -10.68 -11.73
C ALA A 73 7.59 -10.37 -10.97
N TYR A 74 7.72 -9.16 -10.44
CA TYR A 74 8.86 -8.74 -9.62
C TYR A 74 8.91 -9.46 -8.26
N GLY A 75 7.76 -9.81 -7.69
CA GLY A 75 7.65 -10.56 -6.43
C GLY A 75 7.98 -12.06 -6.54
N LEU A 76 8.16 -12.60 -7.74
CA LEU A 76 8.47 -14.02 -7.94
C LEU A 76 9.89 -14.36 -7.47
N ARG A 77 10.02 -15.42 -6.66
CA ARG A 77 11.33 -15.90 -6.16
C ARG A 77 12.20 -16.54 -7.25
N ASP A 78 11.58 -17.15 -8.26
CA ASP A 78 12.31 -17.72 -9.39
C ASP A 78 12.64 -16.62 -10.40
N PHE A 79 13.92 -16.26 -10.48
CA PHE A 79 14.41 -15.20 -11.35
C PHE A 79 14.15 -15.48 -12.85
N ASN A 80 14.24 -16.74 -13.29
CA ASN A 80 14.01 -17.06 -14.71
C ASN A 80 12.53 -16.88 -15.05
N LEU A 81 11.66 -17.32 -14.14
CA LEU A 81 10.22 -17.17 -14.28
C LEU A 81 9.81 -15.70 -14.23
N ALA A 82 10.33 -14.94 -13.26
CA ALA A 82 10.15 -13.48 -13.17
C ALA A 82 10.53 -12.78 -14.48
N GLN A 83 11.68 -13.14 -15.06
CA GLN A 83 12.13 -12.58 -16.33
C GLN A 83 11.24 -12.96 -17.52
N GLU A 84 10.69 -14.18 -17.53
CA GLU A 84 9.75 -14.62 -18.57
C GLU A 84 8.44 -13.82 -18.51
N PHE A 85 7.88 -13.66 -17.30
CA PHE A 85 6.70 -12.84 -17.07
C PHE A 85 6.94 -11.37 -17.47
N ASP A 86 8.05 -10.76 -17.05
CA ASP A 86 8.43 -9.39 -17.41
C ASP A 86 8.55 -9.19 -18.93
N ARG A 87 9.20 -10.13 -19.64
CA ARG A 87 9.30 -10.09 -21.11
C ARG A 87 7.92 -10.20 -21.77
N SER A 88 7.03 -11.01 -21.23
CA SER A 88 5.67 -11.18 -21.77
C SER A 88 4.86 -9.89 -21.73
N LEU A 89 5.09 -9.06 -20.70
CA LEU A 89 4.40 -7.78 -20.46
C LEU A 89 4.97 -6.62 -21.29
N LYS A 90 6.22 -6.71 -21.74
CA LYS A 90 6.84 -5.70 -22.63
C LYS A 90 6.47 -5.89 -24.11
N GLY A 91 5.86 -7.02 -24.46
CA GLY A 91 5.53 -7.41 -25.83
C GLY A 91 4.16 -6.92 -26.32
N ARG A 92 3.77 -7.37 -27.51
CA ARG A 92 2.39 -7.17 -28.02
C ARG A 92 1.43 -8.06 -27.23
N LYS A 93 0.25 -7.53 -26.90
CA LYS A 93 -0.83 -8.21 -26.16
C LYS A 93 -0.37 -8.69 -24.76
N PRO A 94 0.09 -7.78 -23.89
CA PRO A 94 0.66 -8.12 -22.59
C PRO A 94 -0.28 -8.97 -21.74
N PHE A 95 -1.56 -8.57 -21.63
CA PHE A 95 -2.59 -9.29 -20.91
C PHE A 95 -2.76 -10.76 -21.36
N LEU A 96 -2.76 -11.00 -22.67
CA LEU A 96 -2.96 -12.34 -23.22
C LEU A 96 -1.75 -13.22 -22.94
N ASN A 97 -0.53 -12.68 -23.10
CA ASN A 97 0.69 -13.42 -22.88
C ASN A 97 0.86 -13.77 -21.39
N PHE A 98 0.57 -12.81 -20.50
CA PHE A 98 0.61 -13.02 -19.05
C PHE A 98 -0.37 -14.13 -18.62
N LYS A 99 -1.62 -14.08 -19.09
CA LYS A 99 -2.61 -15.14 -18.84
C LYS A 99 -2.16 -16.49 -19.39
N ALA A 100 -1.56 -16.51 -20.58
CA ALA A 100 -1.04 -17.74 -21.16
C ALA A 100 0.08 -18.36 -20.30
N LEU A 101 0.96 -17.54 -19.72
CA LEU A 101 1.98 -18.01 -18.78
C LEU A 101 1.36 -18.54 -17.48
N LEU A 102 0.35 -17.87 -16.92
CA LEU A 102 -0.36 -18.39 -15.74
C LEU A 102 -1.02 -19.75 -15.99
N GLU A 103 -1.55 -20.00 -17.19
CA GLU A 103 -2.12 -21.31 -17.54
C GLU A 103 -1.04 -22.40 -17.67
N LEU A 104 0.21 -22.03 -18.00
CA LEU A 104 1.35 -22.96 -17.98
C LEU A 104 1.89 -23.21 -16.56
N HIS A 105 1.56 -22.34 -15.61
CA HIS A 105 1.99 -22.39 -14.21
C HIS A 105 0.79 -22.31 -13.24
N PRO A 106 -0.06 -23.35 -13.15
CA PRO A 106 -1.28 -23.33 -12.33
C PRO A 106 -1.02 -23.01 -10.85
N GLU A 107 0.15 -23.39 -10.32
CA GLU A 107 0.60 -23.09 -8.95
C GLU A 107 0.75 -21.59 -8.66
N LEU A 108 0.94 -20.77 -9.70
CA LEU A 108 1.03 -19.32 -9.59
C LEU A 108 -0.32 -18.62 -9.68
N ARG A 109 -1.37 -19.33 -10.13
CA ARG A 109 -2.68 -18.71 -10.35
C ARG A 109 -3.30 -18.19 -9.05
N GLU A 110 -3.24 -18.98 -7.98
CA GLU A 110 -3.73 -18.56 -6.66
C GLU A 110 -2.89 -17.41 -6.11
N GLN A 111 -1.57 -17.44 -6.30
CA GLN A 111 -0.66 -16.37 -5.89
C GLN A 111 -0.96 -15.07 -6.65
N TRP A 112 -1.23 -15.15 -7.95
CA TRP A 112 -1.64 -14.00 -8.76
C TRP A 112 -2.96 -13.41 -8.28
N LEU A 113 -3.98 -14.24 -8.05
CA LEU A 113 -5.28 -13.77 -7.57
C LEU A 113 -5.16 -13.08 -6.22
N ALA A 114 -4.39 -13.66 -5.28
CA ALA A 114 -4.14 -13.06 -3.98
C ALA A 114 -3.35 -11.74 -4.09
N HIS A 115 -2.35 -11.67 -4.97
CA HIS A 115 -1.58 -10.45 -5.19
C HIS A 115 -2.46 -9.34 -5.80
N ARG A 116 -3.26 -9.67 -6.82
CA ARG A 116 -4.18 -8.71 -7.42
C ARG A 116 -5.21 -8.20 -6.40
N ASP A 117 -5.81 -9.10 -5.63
CA ASP A 117 -6.80 -8.72 -4.61
C ASP A 117 -6.19 -7.80 -3.54
N LYS A 118 -4.94 -8.07 -3.15
CA LYS A 118 -4.17 -7.22 -2.26
C LYS A 118 -3.95 -5.82 -2.85
N GLU A 119 -3.44 -5.72 -4.09
CA GLU A 119 -3.16 -4.43 -4.74
C GLU A 119 -4.44 -3.58 -4.89
N ILE A 120 -5.57 -4.19 -5.26
CA ILE A 120 -6.87 -3.49 -5.30
C ILE A 120 -7.35 -3.09 -3.90
N THR A 121 -7.08 -3.91 -2.89
CA THR A 121 -7.38 -3.57 -1.49
C THR A 121 -6.57 -2.36 -1.03
N ASP A 122 -5.26 -2.34 -1.33
CA ASP A 122 -4.38 -1.23 -1.00
C ASP A 122 -4.81 0.06 -1.70
N GLU A 123 -5.17 0.00 -2.99
CA GLU A 123 -5.71 1.14 -3.75
C GLU A 123 -7.03 1.64 -3.16
N ALA A 124 -7.93 0.74 -2.74
CA ALA A 124 -9.16 1.13 -2.05
C ALA A 124 -8.89 1.82 -0.70
N MET A 125 -7.90 1.35 0.06
CA MET A 125 -7.49 1.97 1.31
C MET A 125 -6.86 3.35 1.10
N ASP A 126 -6.04 3.50 0.05
CA ASP A 126 -5.46 4.79 -0.36
C ASP A 126 -6.54 5.77 -0.80
N PHE A 127 -7.50 5.33 -1.61
CA PHE A 127 -8.65 6.14 -1.99
C PHE A 127 -9.42 6.66 -0.76
N LEU A 128 -9.68 5.79 0.24
CA LEU A 128 -10.32 6.22 1.48
C LEU A 128 -9.48 7.27 2.23
N PHE A 129 -8.15 7.10 2.26
CA PHE A 129 -7.24 8.04 2.89
C PHE A 129 -7.24 9.41 2.17
N GLU A 130 -7.07 9.41 0.85
CA GLU A 130 -6.96 10.62 0.02
C GLU A 130 -8.22 11.49 0.08
N HIS A 131 -9.39 10.86 0.22
CA HIS A 131 -10.67 11.54 0.32
C HIS A 131 -11.15 11.77 1.76
N ASP A 132 -10.30 11.51 2.76
CA ASP A 132 -10.63 11.61 4.19
C ASP A 132 -11.92 10.85 4.55
N ILE A 133 -12.13 9.66 3.99
CA ILE A 133 -13.29 8.81 4.23
C ILE A 133 -12.96 7.81 5.34
N GLU A 134 -13.81 7.75 6.36
CA GLU A 134 -13.80 6.73 7.39
C GLU A 134 -15.03 5.83 7.23
N LEU A 135 -14.83 4.54 7.01
CA LEU A 135 -15.95 3.60 6.99
C LEU A 135 -16.39 3.24 8.42
N GLU A 136 -17.69 2.97 8.60
CA GLU A 136 -18.21 2.50 9.89
C GLU A 136 -17.68 1.12 10.24
N ASP A 137 -17.66 0.22 9.26
CA ASP A 137 -17.00 -1.06 9.38
C ASP A 137 -15.52 -0.89 9.04
N LYS A 138 -14.65 -1.31 9.98
CA LYS A 138 -13.20 -1.29 9.84
C LYS A 138 -12.61 -2.71 9.74
N SER A 139 -13.44 -3.71 9.47
CA SER A 139 -13.03 -5.12 9.36
C SER A 139 -12.00 -5.37 8.26
N PHE A 140 -11.95 -4.49 7.24
CA PHE A 140 -10.95 -4.52 6.17
C PHE A 140 -9.56 -4.08 6.64
N MET A 141 -9.45 -3.32 7.73
CA MET A 141 -8.17 -2.92 8.28
C MET A 141 -7.49 -4.13 8.94
N PRO A 142 -6.23 -4.45 8.58
CA PRO A 142 -5.49 -5.45 9.31
C PRO A 142 -5.27 -4.99 10.77
N VAL A 143 -5.21 -5.94 11.69
CA VAL A 143 -4.79 -5.65 13.06
C VAL A 143 -3.31 -5.31 13.04
N ILE A 144 -2.96 -4.08 13.44
CA ILE A 144 -1.58 -3.61 13.45
C ILE A 144 -0.98 -3.83 14.85
N GLU A 145 0.02 -4.70 14.91
CA GLU A 145 0.79 -4.98 16.11
C GLU A 145 2.22 -4.48 15.93
N ILE A 146 2.63 -3.60 16.85
CA ILE A 146 3.99 -3.07 16.91
C ILE A 146 4.63 -3.50 18.22
N ARG A 147 5.77 -4.18 18.14
CA ARG A 147 6.53 -4.64 19.32
C ARG A 147 7.95 -4.09 19.30
N GLU A 148 8.33 -3.39 20.37
CA GLU A 148 9.74 -3.04 20.59
C GLU A 148 10.56 -4.31 20.84
N VAL A 149 11.68 -4.44 20.14
CA VAL A 149 12.57 -5.59 20.19
C VAL A 149 13.99 -5.16 20.58
N LYS A 150 14.70 -6.07 21.23
CA LYS A 150 16.10 -5.80 21.62
C LYS A 150 16.98 -5.89 20.39
N PRO A 151 18.04 -5.07 20.27
CA PRO A 151 18.92 -5.05 19.11
C PRO A 151 19.47 -6.42 18.70
N GLY A 152 19.80 -7.31 19.65
CA GLY A 152 20.31 -8.65 19.36
C GLY A 152 19.27 -9.67 18.92
N ASP A 153 17.98 -9.34 19.04
CA ASP A 153 16.85 -10.21 18.65
C ASP A 153 16.25 -9.78 17.30
N VAL A 154 16.69 -8.65 16.73
CA VAL A 154 16.20 -8.13 15.45
C VAL A 154 16.74 -9.02 14.33
N LYS A 155 15.83 -9.49 13.47
CA LYS A 155 16.19 -10.13 12.21
C LYS A 155 16.13 -9.10 11.08
N LEU A 156 17.29 -8.58 10.69
CA LEU A 156 17.40 -7.70 9.53
C LEU A 156 17.42 -8.53 8.23
N PRO A 157 17.13 -7.92 7.07
CA PRO A 157 17.30 -8.57 5.78
C PRO A 157 18.75 -9.07 5.57
N ASP A 158 18.91 -10.09 4.72
CA ASP A 158 20.23 -10.65 4.41
C ASP A 158 21.20 -9.57 3.91
N GLY A 159 22.40 -9.51 4.50
CA GLY A 159 23.42 -8.52 4.16
C GLY A 159 23.30 -7.17 4.88
N TRP A 160 22.34 -7.02 5.79
CA TRP A 160 22.16 -5.81 6.62
C TRP A 160 22.72 -5.98 8.05
N ASP A 161 23.59 -6.96 8.28
CA ASP A 161 24.15 -7.26 9.62
C ASP A 161 24.93 -6.09 10.24
N THR A 162 25.46 -5.20 9.39
CA THR A 162 26.23 -4.02 9.76
C THR A 162 25.41 -2.74 9.77
N PHE A 163 24.12 -2.82 9.42
CA PHE A 163 23.23 -1.66 9.40
C PHE A 163 23.12 -1.02 10.78
N GLY A 164 23.30 0.30 10.83
CA GLY A 164 23.09 1.04 12.06
C GLY A 164 23.57 2.50 12.04
N PRO A 165 23.45 3.19 13.18
CA PRO A 165 23.76 4.61 13.28
C PRO A 165 25.27 4.88 13.25
N VAL A 166 25.72 5.73 12.32
CA VAL A 166 27.13 6.09 12.14
C VAL A 166 27.44 7.44 12.77
N ALA A 167 26.61 8.46 12.53
CA ALA A 167 26.87 9.81 13.02
C ALA A 167 25.59 10.65 13.15
N CYS A 168 25.57 11.54 14.13
CA CYS A 168 24.56 12.58 14.19
C CYS A 168 24.88 13.72 13.21
N LEU A 169 23.99 13.98 12.27
CA LEU A 169 24.15 15.03 11.25
C LEU A 169 24.15 16.45 11.82
N LYS A 170 23.61 16.63 13.04
CA LYS A 170 23.54 17.94 13.70
C LYS A 170 24.80 18.33 14.47
N CYS A 171 25.53 17.37 15.04
CA CYS A 171 26.63 17.66 15.98
C CYS A 171 27.88 16.77 15.80
N ASP A 172 27.91 15.98 14.72
CA ASP A 172 28.96 15.04 14.32
C ASP A 172 29.33 14.00 15.39
N ASN A 173 28.46 13.79 16.39
CA ASN A 173 28.70 12.77 17.39
C ASN A 173 28.56 11.38 16.75
N LYS A 174 29.61 10.56 16.89
CA LYS A 174 29.68 9.18 16.36
C LYS A 174 29.63 8.10 17.45
N LYS A 175 29.46 8.49 18.71
CA LYS A 175 29.60 7.59 19.87
C LYS A 175 28.31 7.50 20.67
N GLY A 176 27.97 6.28 21.06
CA GLY A 176 26.86 6.01 21.98
C GLY A 176 25.48 6.34 21.43
N ILE A 177 25.33 6.48 20.10
CA ILE A 177 24.01 6.54 19.47
C ILE A 177 23.35 5.19 19.71
N ARG A 178 22.14 5.22 20.24
CA ARG A 178 21.34 4.02 20.49
C ARG A 178 20.18 4.00 19.52
N THR A 179 19.93 2.82 18.97
CA THR A 179 18.78 2.57 18.09
C THR A 179 17.78 1.71 18.83
N ARG A 180 16.52 2.12 18.76
CA ARG A 180 15.36 1.31 19.13
C ARG A 180 14.81 0.67 17.87
N TYR A 181 14.38 -0.58 18.00
CA TYR A 181 13.86 -1.38 16.89
C TYR A 181 12.45 -1.84 17.22
N PHE A 182 11.57 -1.80 16.24
CA PHE A 182 10.18 -2.23 16.39
C PHE A 182 9.81 -3.16 15.25
N GLU A 183 9.34 -4.35 15.57
CA GLU A 183 8.77 -5.26 14.58
C GLU A 183 7.31 -4.92 14.33
N LEU A 184 6.91 -4.93 13.05
CA LEU A 184 5.51 -4.91 12.65
C LEU A 184 5.06 -6.29 12.19
N ASN A 185 3.79 -6.60 12.42
CA ASN A 185 3.12 -7.76 11.81
C ASN A 185 2.56 -7.48 10.41
N THR A 186 2.45 -6.20 10.03
CA THR A 186 1.92 -5.74 8.73
C THR A 186 2.88 -4.73 8.12
N SER A 187 3.06 -4.78 6.80
CA SER A 187 3.89 -3.82 6.06
C SER A 187 3.10 -2.52 5.81
N PRO A 188 3.72 -1.33 5.90
CA PRO A 188 3.09 -0.05 5.58
C PRO A 188 2.99 0.18 4.06
N GLU A 189 2.31 -0.71 3.34
CA GLU A 189 2.23 -0.67 1.86
C GLU A 189 1.24 0.37 1.34
N ASN A 190 0.26 0.79 2.15
CA ASN A 190 -0.71 1.83 1.81
C ASN A 190 -0.74 2.95 2.87
N MET A 191 -1.23 4.13 2.45
CA MET A 191 -1.24 5.37 3.23
C MET A 191 -2.10 5.26 4.49
N LEU A 192 -3.17 4.47 4.45
CA LEU A 192 -4.06 4.29 5.60
C LEU A 192 -3.41 3.43 6.70
N ILE A 193 -2.71 2.36 6.31
CA ILE A 193 -1.90 1.55 7.23
C ILE A 193 -0.76 2.39 7.82
N ASP A 194 -0.03 3.14 6.99
CA ASP A 194 1.06 4.01 7.47
C ASP A 194 0.54 5.08 8.45
N LYS A 195 -0.63 5.69 8.18
CA LYS A 195 -1.29 6.64 9.12
C LYS A 195 -1.55 6.00 10.47
N GLU A 196 -2.08 4.78 10.49
CA GLU A 196 -2.38 4.09 11.76
C GLU A 196 -1.10 3.63 12.47
N ILE A 197 -0.06 3.20 11.75
CA ILE A 197 1.26 2.92 12.35
C ILE A 197 1.83 4.17 13.01
N LYS A 198 1.82 5.33 12.32
CA LYS A 198 2.27 6.61 12.89
C LYS A 198 1.51 6.96 14.16
N LYS A 199 0.20 6.78 14.15
CA LYS A 199 -0.65 7.01 15.31
C LYS A 199 -0.28 6.08 16.48
N ILE A 200 -0.14 4.78 16.24
CA ILE A 200 0.26 3.81 17.28
C ILE A 200 1.65 4.15 17.84
N MET A 201 2.61 4.48 16.97
CA MET A 201 3.96 4.86 17.36
C MET A 201 3.98 6.11 18.24
N LEU A 202 3.19 7.11 17.90
CA LEU A 202 3.05 8.33 18.68
C LEU A 202 2.37 8.06 20.03
N GLU A 203 1.21 7.42 20.03
CA GLU A 203 0.39 7.20 21.23
C GLU A 203 1.04 6.24 22.23
N ARG A 204 1.63 5.14 21.74
CA ARG A 204 2.18 4.07 22.60
C ARG A 204 3.64 4.27 22.96
N TYR A 205 4.43 4.82 22.05
CA TYR A 205 5.88 4.88 22.19
C TYR A 205 6.44 6.31 22.25
N GLY A 206 5.60 7.33 22.02
CA GLY A 206 6.01 8.74 22.01
C GLY A 206 6.91 9.09 20.82
N VAL A 207 6.72 8.42 19.69
CA VAL A 207 7.60 8.52 18.51
C VAL A 207 6.82 9.10 17.34
N GLU A 208 7.28 10.24 16.85
CA GLU A 208 6.69 10.90 15.67
C GLU A 208 7.38 10.52 14.37
N ASN A 209 8.70 10.31 14.40
CA ASN A 209 9.51 9.99 13.21
C ASN A 209 10.32 8.71 13.44
N TYR A 210 10.35 7.85 12.41
CA TYR A 210 11.07 6.59 12.41
C TYR A 210 11.56 6.26 10.99
N GLY A 211 12.64 5.48 10.90
CA GLY A 211 13.04 4.79 9.68
C GLY A 211 12.23 3.51 9.50
N HIS A 212 12.14 3.03 8.26
CA HIS A 212 11.48 1.77 7.91
C HIS A 212 12.44 0.91 7.09
N ILE A 213 12.58 -0.35 7.50
CA ILE A 213 13.37 -1.37 6.83
C ILE A 213 12.41 -2.51 6.46
N GLY A 214 12.19 -2.67 5.15
CA GLY A 214 11.43 -3.78 4.58
C GLY A 214 12.31 -4.87 3.98
N GLY A 215 11.69 -5.90 3.41
CA GLY A 215 12.37 -6.96 2.65
C GLY A 215 12.94 -8.12 3.48
N GLY A 216 12.72 -8.11 4.80
CA GLY A 216 13.02 -9.23 5.70
C GLY A 216 11.81 -10.16 5.93
N GLU A 217 11.91 -11.06 6.91
CA GLU A 217 10.74 -11.86 7.37
C GLU A 217 9.62 -10.97 7.93
N ARG A 218 9.99 -9.82 8.48
CA ARG A 218 9.12 -8.79 9.04
C ARG A 218 9.69 -7.43 8.73
N ASP A 219 8.80 -6.45 8.65
CA ASP A 219 9.19 -5.06 8.56
C ASP A 219 9.63 -4.54 9.92
N ILE A 220 10.65 -3.69 9.91
CA ILE A 220 11.27 -3.13 11.10
C ILE A 220 11.20 -1.61 11.04
N LEU A 221 10.74 -0.97 12.12
CA LEU A 221 10.91 0.47 12.33
C LEU A 221 12.16 0.73 13.17
N THR A 222 12.93 1.75 12.80
CA THR A 222 14.15 2.15 13.51
C THR A 222 14.05 3.58 14.03
N ILE A 223 14.60 3.79 15.22
CA ILE A 223 14.69 5.13 15.81
C ILE A 223 16.05 5.27 16.45
N SER A 224 16.86 6.19 15.93
CA SER A 224 18.18 6.50 16.45
C SER A 224 18.18 7.89 17.08
N GLU A 225 18.64 8.01 18.33
CA GLU A 225 18.76 9.32 19.02
C GLU A 225 20.22 9.62 19.38
N CYS A 226 20.67 10.83 19.06
CA CYS A 226 21.99 11.29 19.47
C CYS A 226 22.04 11.56 20.98
N PRO A 227 22.92 10.90 21.75
CA PRO A 227 23.01 11.11 23.19
C PRO A 227 23.49 12.52 23.56
N LYS A 228 24.22 13.18 22.65
CA LYS A 228 24.83 14.50 22.88
C LYS A 228 23.85 15.65 22.69
N CYS A 229 23.02 15.61 21.65
CA CYS A 229 22.16 16.74 21.27
C CYS A 229 20.68 16.39 21.11
N LYS A 230 20.29 15.13 21.35
CA LYS A 230 18.90 14.64 21.26
C LYS A 230 18.26 14.73 19.87
N SER A 231 19.04 15.04 18.83
CA SER A 231 18.57 14.98 17.45
C SER A 231 18.38 13.53 17.01
N THR A 232 17.32 13.32 16.22
CA THR A 232 17.00 12.09 15.49
C THR A 232 17.55 12.10 14.06
N ASP A 233 18.22 13.18 13.64
CA ASP A 233 18.89 13.29 12.34
C ASP A 233 20.20 12.51 12.38
N ILE A 234 20.08 11.20 12.24
CA ILE A 234 21.17 10.25 12.30
C ILE A 234 21.45 9.72 10.91
N PHE A 235 22.71 9.78 10.51
CA PHE A 235 23.20 9.06 9.35
C PHE A 235 23.32 7.58 9.72
N GLU A 236 22.52 6.73 9.07
CA GLU A 236 22.56 5.28 9.15
C GLU A 236 23.18 4.74 7.86
N ASP A 237 24.03 3.72 7.99
CA ASP A 237 24.78 3.14 6.86
C ASP A 237 24.78 1.61 6.96
N PHE A 238 25.04 0.93 5.84
CA PHE A 238 25.05 -0.53 5.71
C PHE A 238 26.47 -1.10 5.65
#